data_AF-S4RNF6-F1
#
_entry.id   AF-S4RNF6-F1
#
_cell.length_a   1.000
_cell.length_b   1.000
_cell.length_c   1.000
_cell.angle_alpha   90.00
_cell.angle_beta   90.00
_cell.angle_gamma   90.00
#
_symmetry.space_group_name_H-M   'P 1'
#
loop_
_entity.id
_entity.type
_entity.pdbx_description
1 polymer ?
#
loop_
_entity_poly.entity_id
_entity_poly.type
_entity_poly.pdbx_seq_one_letter_code
_entity_poly.pdbx_strand_id
1 'polypeptide(L)' 'LYENQLTALPKGVFDKLPQLTRLYLESNRLSALPDGVFDQLVNLKELFMEKSQLQALPTGVFD' A
#
# COMPACT_ATOMS: atom_id res chain seq x y z
N LEU A 1 15.17 -2.83 10.28
CA LEU A 1 15.59 -2.01 9.11
C LEU A 1 14.32 -1.40 8.54
N TYR A 2 13.89 -0.26 9.09
CA TYR A 2 12.54 0.30 8.94
C TYR A 2 12.57 1.68 8.28
N GLU A 3 13.21 1.79 7.12
CA GLU A 3 13.22 3.00 6.30
C GLU A 3 13.46 2.59 4.85
N ASN A 4 12.39 2.50 4.06
CA ASN A 4 12.52 2.37 2.62
C ASN A 4 12.18 3.73 2.02
N GLN A 5 12.99 4.22 1.09
CA GLN A 5 12.76 5.53 0.48
C GLN A 5 11.81 5.41 -0.73
N LEU A 6 10.82 4.51 -0.68
CA LEU A 6 9.90 4.33 -1.80
C LEU A 6 9.08 5.59 -1.98
N THR A 7 9.14 6.15 -3.19
CA THR A 7 8.37 7.33 -3.59
C THR A 7 7.10 6.95 -4.35
N ALA A 8 7.09 5.76 -4.96
CA ALA A 8 5.95 5.19 -5.66
C ALA A 8 5.91 3.66 -5.54
N LEU A 9 4.74 3.08 -5.75
CA LEU A 9 4.54 1.64 -5.90
C LEU A 9 4.26 1.32 -7.37
N PRO A 10 4.87 0.25 -7.94
CA PRO A 10 4.47 -0.24 -9.25
C PRO A 10 3.01 -0.68 -9.26
N LYS A 11 2.31 -0.47 -10.37
CA LYS A 11 0.95 -1.00 -10.55
C LYS A 11 0.96 -2.52 -10.45
N GLY A 12 0.04 -3.08 -9.68
CA GLY A 12 -0.14 -4.53 -9.52
C GLY A 12 0.96 -5.23 -8.73
N VAL A 13 1.80 -4.49 -7.98
CA VAL A 13 2.90 -5.07 -7.19
C VAL A 13 2.42 -6.13 -6.18
N PHE A 14 1.16 -6.08 -5.77
CA PHE A 14 0.56 -7.00 -4.80
C PHE A 14 -0.43 -8.01 -5.42
N ASP A 15 -0.62 -8.01 -6.74
CA ASP A 15 -1.68 -8.78 -7.41
C ASP A 15 -1.60 -10.30 -7.19
N LYS A 16 -0.38 -10.81 -6.92
CA LYS A 16 -0.12 -12.22 -6.70
C LYS A 16 -0.08 -12.62 -5.23
N LEU A 17 -0.54 -11.75 -4.33
CA LEU A 17 -0.51 -11.97 -2.89
C LEU A 17 -1.92 -12.05 -2.27
N PRO A 18 -2.85 -12.85 -2.81
CA PRO A 18 -4.23 -12.90 -2.30
C PRO A 18 -4.32 -13.42 -0.86
N GLN A 19 -3.28 -14.07 -0.35
CA GLN A 19 -3.20 -14.62 1.01
C GLN A 19 -2.55 -13.65 2.01
N LEU A 20 -2.14 -12.44 1.58
CA LEU A 20 -1.50 -11.48 2.46
C LEU A 20 -2.52 -10.96 3.48
N THR A 21 -2.18 -11.07 4.77
CA THR A 21 -3.04 -10.62 5.88
C THR A 21 -2.56 -9.33 6.52
N ARG A 22 -1.26 -9.02 6.40
CA ARG A 22 -0.64 -7.81 6.94
C ARG A 22 0.31 -7.21 5.92
N LEU A 23 0.19 -5.90 5.69
CA LEU A 23 1.05 -5.14 4.78
C LEU A 23 1.66 -3.94 5.51
N TYR A 24 2.98 -3.87 5.50
CA TYR A 24 3.75 -2.79 6.12
C TYR A 24 4.39 -1.94 5.02
N LEU A 25 3.90 -0.71 4.88
CA LEU A 25 4.44 0.35 4.02
C LEU A 25 4.88 1.58 4.84
N GLU A 26 4.98 1.42 6.16
CA GLU A 26 5.39 2.47 7.07
C GLU A 26 6.81 3.00 6.80
N SER A 27 7.03 4.27 7.14
CA SER A 27 8.31 4.95 6.95
C SER A 27 8.82 4.95 5.50
N ASN A 28 7.89 5.10 4.54
CA ASN A 28 8.18 5.39 3.13
C ASN A 28 7.87 6.84 2.76
N ARG A 29 8.30 7.28 1.57
CA ARG A 29 8.01 8.63 1.04
C ARG A 29 6.94 8.58 -0.06
N LEU A 30 6.00 7.64 0.07
CA LEU A 30 4.89 7.50 -0.87
C LEU A 30 4.04 8.76 -0.83
N SER A 31 3.94 9.45 -1.96
CA SER A 31 3.10 10.65 -2.12
C SER A 31 1.74 10.34 -2.74
N ALA A 32 1.63 9.22 -3.44
CA ALA A 32 0.41 8.70 -4.04
C ALA A 32 0.42 7.16 -4.08
N LEU A 33 -0.76 6.57 -4.20
CA LEU A 33 -0.96 5.15 -4.44
C LEU A 33 -1.55 4.95 -5.85
N PRO A 34 -1.12 3.92 -6.60
CA PRO A 34 -1.81 3.55 -7.84
C PRO A 34 -3.25 3.13 -7.57
N ASP A 35 -4.14 3.43 -8.51
CA ASP A 35 -5.53 2.95 -8.45
C ASP A 35 -5.56 1.43 -8.38
N GLY A 36 -6.38 0.91 -7.48
CA GLY A 36 -6.57 -0.52 -7.26
C GLY A 36 -5.35 -1.28 -6.75
N VAL A 37 -4.35 -0.60 -6.18
CA VAL A 37 -3.10 -1.24 -5.71
C VAL A 37 -3.34 -2.34 -4.66
N PHE A 38 -4.50 -2.35 -4.00
CA PHE A 38 -4.87 -3.35 -2.99
C PHE A 38 -6.01 -4.28 -3.41
N ASP A 39 -6.55 -4.20 -4.64
CA ASP A 39 -7.76 -4.93 -5.06
C ASP A 39 -7.64 -6.46 -4.92
N GLN A 40 -6.43 -7.00 -5.12
CA GLN A 40 -6.18 -8.43 -5.02
C GLN A 40 -5.86 -8.90 -3.61
N LEU A 41 -5.69 -7.97 -2.66
CA LEU A 41 -5.38 -8.26 -1.26
C LEU A 41 -6.65 -8.61 -0.46
N VAL A 42 -7.45 -9.54 -1.00
CA VAL A 42 -8.78 -9.92 -0.50
C VAL A 42 -8.80 -10.45 0.94
N ASN A 43 -7.64 -10.87 1.48
CA ASN A 43 -7.50 -11.36 2.85
C ASN A 43 -6.75 -10.38 3.78
N LEU A 44 -6.46 -9.16 3.32
CA LEU A 44 -5.73 -8.16 4.11
C LEU A 44 -6.58 -7.70 5.29
N LYS A 45 -5.96 -7.69 6.47
CA LYS A 45 -6.60 -7.31 7.74
C LYS A 45 -5.94 -6.10 8.36
N GLU A 46 -4.64 -5.94 8.14
CA GLU A 46 -3.86 -4.86 8.74
C GLU A 46 -2.98 -4.21 7.67
N LEU A 47 -3.11 -2.89 7.52
CA LEU A 47 -2.31 -2.07 6.63
C LEU A 47 -1.66 -0.96 7.45
N PHE A 48 -0.33 -0.98 7.51
CA PHE A 48 0.46 0.00 8.23
C PHE A 48 1.11 0.95 7.23
N MET A 49 0.68 2.21 7.21
CA MET A 49 1.21 3.26 6.33
C MET A 49 1.72 4.48 7.09
N GLU A 50 1.96 4.34 8.40
CA GLU A 50 2.43 5.43 9.24
C GLU A 50 3.71 6.06 8.70
N LYS A 51 3.84 7.39 8.89
CA LYS A 51 4.99 8.17 8.40
C LYS A 51 5.18 8.15 6.87
N SER A 52 4.14 7.84 6.11
CA SER A 52 4.08 8.13 4.66
C SER A 52 3.74 9.59 4.38
N GLN A 53 4.07 10.10 3.19
CA GLN A 53 3.75 11.47 2.75
C GLN A 53 2.46 11.52 1.91
N LEU A 54 1.56 10.56 2.11
CA LEU A 54 0.31 10.45 1.37
C LEU A 54 -0.59 11.66 1.72
N GLN A 55 -0.88 12.49 0.73
CA GLN A 55 -1.77 13.64 0.91
C GLN A 55 -3.25 13.23 0.84
N ALA A 56 -3.54 12.19 0.05
CA ALA A 56 -4.87 11.65 -0.14
C ALA A 56 -4.78 10.16 -0.45
N LEU A 57 -5.88 9.47 -0.20
CA LEU A 57 -6.09 8.10 -0.66
C LEU A 57 -6.94 8.11 -1.94
N PRO A 58 -6.64 7.26 -2.94
CA PRO A 58 -7.51 7.09 -4.10
C PRO A 58 -8.92 6.70 -3.66
N THR A 59 -9.93 7.16 -4.41
CA THR A 59 -11.31 6.72 -4.21
C THR A 59 -11.39 5.21 -4.37
N GLY A 60 -12.06 4.55 -3.42
CA GLY A 60 -12.26 3.10 -3.44
C GLY A 60 -11.03 2.26 -3.17
N VAL A 61 -9.95 2.84 -2.62
CA VAL A 61 -8.74 2.09 -2.25
C VAL A 61 -8.98 0.99 -1.19
N PHE A 62 -10.14 1.03 -0.52
CA PHE A 62 -10.58 0.06 0.48
C PHE A 62 -12.01 -0.46 0.23
N ASP A 63 -12.54 -0.28 -0.99
CA ASP A 63 -13.89 -0.76 -1.34
C ASP A 63 -13.96 -2.29 -1.47
#